data_AF-A0A7Z0TUP5-F1
#
_entry.id   AF-A0A7Z0TUP5-F1
#
_cell.length_a   1.000
_cell.length_b   1.000
_cell.length_c   1.000
_cell.angle_alpha   90.00
_cell.angle_beta   90.00
_cell.angle_gamma   90.00
#
_symmetry.space_group_name_H-M   'P 1'
#
loop_
_entity.id
_entity.type
_entity.pdbx_description
1 polymer ?
#
loop_
_entity_poly.entity_id
_entity_poly.type
_entity_poly.pdbx_seq_one_letter_code
_entity_poly.pdbx_strand_id
1 'polypeptide(L)'
;MTMAPRTAYRQPQAGGQGFARTKKVFGGPTITLVAGDVALNAQTAIARVPKGFILQSIGGTVGDLDTGAALMVALGDAGNNARFFAANAIGQAGGAMPALVAGSVGYEFPDDTDILLTSTVAAAGLGPTPTINLLLEGYMK
;
A
#
# COMPACT_ATOMS: atom_id res chain seq x y z
N MET A 1 -7.57 20.23 -7.20
CA MET A 1 -7.39 20.15 -5.73
C MET A 1 -7.39 18.68 -5.38
N THR A 2 -6.23 18.06 -5.18
CA THR A 2 -6.15 16.63 -4.79
C THR A 2 -6.69 16.50 -3.37
N MET A 3 -7.68 15.63 -3.17
CA MET A 3 -8.20 15.34 -1.82
C MET A 3 -7.07 14.80 -0.94
N ALA A 4 -7.03 15.24 0.33
CA ALA A 4 -6.08 14.68 1.28
C ALA A 4 -6.31 13.16 1.43
N PRO A 5 -5.25 12.32 1.49
CA PRO A 5 -5.43 10.88 1.60
C PRO A 5 -6.17 10.48 2.88
N ARG A 6 -7.04 9.47 2.80
CA ARG A 6 -7.63 8.86 4.00
C ARG A 6 -6.54 8.09 4.75
N THR A 7 -6.33 8.37 6.03
CA THR A 7 -5.41 7.57 6.85
C THR A 7 -6.08 6.29 7.33
N ALA A 8 -5.56 5.13 6.92
CA ALA A 8 -6.09 3.81 7.29
C ALA A 8 -5.28 3.10 8.40
N TYR A 9 -4.07 3.58 8.72
CA TYR A 9 -3.31 3.07 9.86
C TYR A 9 -3.67 3.80 11.17
N ARG A 10 -3.51 3.12 12.32
CA ARG A 10 -3.69 3.71 13.66
C ARG A 10 -2.34 3.97 14.35
N GLN A 11 -2.37 4.73 15.46
CA GLN A 11 -1.25 5.23 16.30
C GLN A 11 -0.02 4.29 16.41
N PRO A 12 1.18 4.88 16.64
CA PRO A 12 2.37 4.65 15.83
C PRO A 12 2.63 3.16 15.63
N GLN A 13 2.81 2.78 14.36
CA GLN A 13 3.33 1.47 14.01
C GLN A 13 4.61 1.27 14.82
N ALA A 14 4.60 0.37 15.80
CA ALA A 14 5.74 0.11 16.66
C ALA A 14 6.85 -0.49 15.78
N GLY A 15 7.69 0.36 15.18
CA GLY A 15 8.54 -0.06 14.07
C GLY A 15 9.76 0.84 13.93
N GLY A 16 10.94 0.21 14.00
CA GLY A 16 12.25 0.85 13.89
C GLY A 16 13.18 0.55 15.07
N GLN A 17 12.64 0.17 16.23
CA GLN A 17 13.41 -0.14 17.43
C GLN A 17 14.27 -1.41 17.25
N GLY A 18 15.49 -1.41 17.80
CA GLY A 18 16.48 -2.50 17.68
C GLY A 18 17.69 -2.13 16.82
N PHE A 19 18.58 -3.09 16.56
CA PHE A 19 19.84 -2.82 15.85
C PHE A 19 19.63 -2.49 14.37
N ALA A 20 20.56 -1.69 13.82
CA ALA A 20 20.69 -1.46 12.40
C ALA A 20 20.77 -2.78 11.62
N ARG A 21 20.26 -2.79 10.39
CA ARG A 21 20.24 -3.96 9.50
C ARG A 21 19.49 -5.20 10.03
N THR A 22 18.72 -5.05 11.10
CA THR A 22 17.75 -6.07 11.53
C THR A 22 16.45 -5.89 10.77
N LYS A 23 15.83 -6.99 10.33
CA LYS A 23 14.55 -6.95 9.59
C LYS A 23 13.48 -6.18 10.37
N LYS A 24 12.84 -5.23 9.70
CA LYS A 24 11.67 -4.47 10.14
C LYS A 24 10.54 -4.71 9.17
N VAL A 25 9.32 -4.72 9.68
CA VAL A 25 8.10 -4.85 8.90
C VAL A 25 7.18 -3.70 9.28
N PHE A 26 6.76 -2.93 8.27
CA PHE A 26 5.79 -1.87 8.40
C PHE A 26 4.55 -2.23 7.60
N GLY A 27 3.37 -1.92 8.11
CA GLY A 27 2.11 -2.28 7.47
C GLY A 27 0.93 -1.89 8.34
N GLY A 28 -0.17 -1.50 7.70
CA GLY A 28 -1.41 -1.18 8.40
C GLY A 28 -2.15 -2.44 8.83
N PRO A 29 -3.19 -2.31 9.67
CA PRO A 29 -4.19 -3.37 9.80
C PRO A 29 -4.80 -3.67 8.42
N THR A 30 -5.42 -4.83 8.29
CA THR A 30 -6.26 -5.14 7.12
C THR A 30 -7.19 -3.98 6.81
N ILE A 31 -7.03 -3.42 5.60
CA ILE A 31 -7.75 -2.24 5.17
C ILE A 31 -9.03 -2.69 4.51
N THR A 32 -10.16 -2.34 5.09
CA THR A 32 -11.45 -2.42 4.40
C THR A 32 -11.57 -1.19 3.48
N LEU A 33 -11.65 -1.42 2.17
CA LEU A 33 -11.89 -0.32 1.22
C LEU A 33 -13.32 0.18 1.36
N VAL A 34 -13.49 1.50 1.27
CA VAL A 34 -14.78 2.17 1.18
C VAL A 34 -14.94 2.84 -0.18
N ALA A 35 -16.16 3.21 -0.56
CA ALA A 35 -16.43 3.84 -1.86
C ALA A 35 -15.58 5.08 -2.14
N GLY A 36 -15.21 5.84 -1.09
CA GLY A 36 -14.33 7.01 -1.21
C GLY A 36 -12.89 6.67 -1.62
N ASP A 37 -12.39 5.47 -1.33
CA ASP A 37 -11.01 5.06 -1.63
C ASP A 37 -10.81 4.67 -3.08
N VAL A 38 -11.90 4.40 -3.80
CA VAL A 38 -11.90 3.97 -5.20
C VAL A 38 -12.40 5.04 -6.16
N ALA A 39 -12.66 6.24 -5.66
CA ALA A 39 -12.93 7.39 -6.49
C ALA A 39 -11.67 7.77 -7.30
N LEU A 40 -11.88 8.48 -8.41
CA LEU A 40 -10.78 8.90 -9.27
C LEU A 40 -9.74 9.71 -8.48
N ASN A 41 -8.48 9.29 -8.52
CA ASN A 41 -7.34 9.88 -7.81
C ASN A 41 -7.45 9.87 -6.27
N ALA A 42 -8.37 9.10 -5.69
CA ALA A 42 -8.42 8.90 -4.26
C ALA A 42 -7.18 8.11 -3.79
N GLN A 43 -6.63 8.54 -2.66
CA GLN A 43 -5.48 7.89 -2.03
C GLN A 43 -5.83 7.51 -0.60
N THR A 44 -5.34 6.33 -0.19
CA THR A 44 -5.41 5.85 1.18
C THR A 44 -3.98 5.71 1.71
N ALA A 45 -3.65 6.39 2.80
CA ALA A 45 -2.37 6.20 3.48
C ALA A 45 -2.44 4.93 4.35
N ILE A 46 -1.64 3.92 4.01
CA ILE A 46 -1.75 2.56 4.55
C ILE A 46 -0.75 2.25 5.66
N ALA A 47 0.35 2.98 5.68
CA ALA A 47 1.44 2.86 6.63
C ALA A 47 2.27 4.15 6.59
N ARG A 48 3.01 4.40 7.65
CA ARG A 48 4.03 5.43 7.70
C ARG A 48 5.37 4.80 8.04
N VAL A 49 6.32 4.89 7.12
CA VAL A 49 7.68 4.39 7.32
C VAL A 49 8.58 5.52 7.82
N PRO A 50 9.47 5.26 8.77
CA PRO A 50 10.37 6.29 9.30
C PRO A 50 11.48 6.61 8.31
N LYS A 51 12.04 7.82 8.45
CA LYS A 51 13.29 8.21 7.80
C LYS A 51 14.39 7.17 8.01
N GLY A 52 15.15 6.88 6.96
CA GLY A 52 16.28 5.93 6.99
C GLY A 52 15.88 4.46 6.93
N PHE A 53 14.58 4.16 6.80
CA PHE A 53 14.14 2.82 6.42
C PHE A 53 14.62 2.50 5.00
N ILE A 54 15.13 1.29 4.79
CA ILE A 54 15.57 0.78 3.50
C ILE A 54 14.66 -0.39 3.12
N LEU A 55 13.90 -0.21 2.03
CA LEU A 55 12.95 -1.19 1.54
C LEU A 55 13.65 -2.38 0.87
N GLN A 56 13.19 -3.61 1.15
CA GLN A 56 13.72 -4.83 0.52
C GLN A 56 12.63 -5.62 -0.19
N SER A 57 11.42 -5.66 0.36
CA SER A 57 10.30 -6.37 -0.24
C SER A 57 8.98 -5.72 0.14
N ILE A 58 7.96 -6.04 -0.66
CA ILE A 58 6.56 -5.75 -0.35
C ILE A 58 5.79 -7.06 -0.55
N GLY A 59 4.88 -7.34 0.37
CA GLY A 59 3.97 -8.48 0.30
C GLY A 59 2.56 -8.04 0.67
N GLY A 60 1.56 -8.74 0.16
CA GLY A 60 0.19 -8.41 0.44
C GLY A 60 -0.83 -9.23 -0.32
N THR A 61 -2.09 -9.07 0.07
CA THR A 61 -3.23 -9.75 -0.53
C THR A 61 -4.40 -8.79 -0.69
N VAL A 62 -5.22 -9.02 -1.70
CA VAL A 62 -6.53 -8.42 -1.90
C VAL A 62 -7.58 -9.49 -1.71
N GLY A 63 -8.62 -9.19 -0.95
CA GLY A 63 -9.81 -10.02 -0.83
C GLY A 63 -10.61 -10.08 -2.13
N ASP A 64 -11.57 -10.98 -2.20
CA ASP A 64 -12.47 -11.10 -3.35
C ASP A 64 -13.35 -9.84 -3.50
N LEU A 65 -13.42 -9.30 -4.72
CA LEU A 65 -14.22 -8.14 -5.12
C LEU A 65 -15.57 -8.53 -5.75
N ASP A 66 -15.90 -9.82 -5.78
CA ASP A 66 -16.97 -10.46 -6.56
C ASP A 66 -16.70 -10.52 -8.08
N THR A 67 -17.41 -11.44 -8.74
CA THR A 67 -17.20 -11.79 -10.15
C THR A 67 -17.49 -10.60 -11.07
N GLY A 68 -16.44 -10.15 -11.78
CA GLY A 68 -16.53 -9.09 -12.80
C GLY A 68 -16.05 -7.71 -12.35
N ALA A 69 -15.74 -7.55 -11.06
CA ALA A 69 -15.03 -6.37 -10.57
C ALA A 69 -13.53 -6.65 -10.45
N ALA A 70 -12.72 -5.65 -10.78
CA ALA A 70 -11.28 -5.75 -10.61
C ALA A 70 -10.70 -4.38 -10.25
N LEU A 71 -9.67 -4.39 -9.41
CA LEU A 71 -9.00 -3.21 -8.89
C LEU A 71 -7.79 -2.88 -9.77
N MET A 72 -7.69 -1.62 -10.16
CA MET A 72 -6.41 -1.02 -10.54
C MET A 72 -5.78 -0.45 -9.27
N VAL A 73 -4.54 -0.83 -9.00
CA VAL A 73 -3.84 -0.48 -7.77
C VAL A 73 -2.47 0.08 -8.10
N ALA A 74 -2.12 1.19 -7.47
CA ALA A 74 -0.76 1.69 -7.44
C ALA A 74 -0.32 1.90 -5.99
N LEU A 75 0.92 1.51 -5.69
CA LEU A 75 1.53 1.73 -4.40
C LEU A 75 2.77 2.60 -4.55
N GLY A 76 2.80 3.67 -3.76
CA GLY A 76 3.86 4.64 -3.83
C GLY A 76 3.91 5.56 -2.62
N ASP A 77 4.45 6.74 -2.85
CA ASP A 77 4.51 7.85 -1.90
C ASP A 77 4.08 9.14 -2.61
N ALA A 78 4.13 10.27 -1.90
CA ALA A 78 3.74 11.57 -2.44
C ALA A 78 4.56 12.01 -3.66
N GLY A 79 5.78 11.51 -3.84
CA GLY A 79 6.65 11.84 -4.97
C GLY A 79 6.40 10.99 -6.21
N ASN A 80 5.94 9.74 -6.03
CA ASN A 80 5.54 8.87 -7.14
C ASN A 80 4.52 7.81 -6.65
N ASN A 81 3.32 7.89 -7.18
CA ASN A 81 2.18 7.06 -6.81
C ASN A 81 2.33 5.56 -7.15
N ALA A 82 3.22 5.23 -8.09
CA ALA A 82 3.49 3.86 -8.53
C ALA A 82 4.96 3.48 -8.29
N ARG A 83 5.62 4.14 -7.33
CA ARG A 83 7.04 3.92 -7.06
C ARG A 83 7.34 2.46 -6.80
N PHE A 84 6.52 1.79 -6.00
CA PHE A 84 6.82 0.45 -5.51
C PHE A 84 6.17 -0.64 -6.36
N PHE A 85 4.94 -0.43 -6.81
CA PHE A 85 4.32 -1.23 -7.86
C PHE A 85 3.09 -0.52 -8.44
N ALA A 86 2.66 -0.99 -9.61
CA ALA A 86 1.32 -0.76 -10.12
C ALA A 86 0.82 -2.06 -10.76
N ALA A 87 -0.47 -2.32 -10.62
CA ALA A 87 -1.12 -3.46 -11.24
C ALA A 87 -2.57 -3.16 -11.59
N ASN A 88 -3.05 -3.91 -12.57
CA ASN A 88 -4.41 -3.82 -13.06
C ASN A 88 -5.07 -5.18 -12.86
N ALA A 89 -6.40 -5.16 -12.80
CA ALA A 89 -7.23 -6.36 -12.73
C ALA A 89 -6.96 -7.28 -11.52
N ILE A 90 -6.65 -6.70 -10.34
CA ILE A 90 -6.46 -7.48 -9.10
C ILE A 90 -7.79 -7.69 -8.37
N GLY A 91 -7.93 -8.85 -7.71
CA GLY A 91 -8.97 -9.10 -6.72
C GLY A 91 -10.29 -9.67 -7.25
N GLN A 92 -10.39 -9.97 -8.55
CA GLN A 92 -11.57 -10.61 -9.15
C GLN A 92 -11.94 -11.98 -8.53
N ALA A 93 -10.96 -12.66 -7.92
CA ALA A 93 -11.15 -13.88 -7.12
C ALA A 93 -10.28 -13.83 -5.84
N GLY A 94 -10.01 -12.60 -5.37
CA GLY A 94 -8.89 -12.33 -4.48
C GLY A 94 -7.53 -12.60 -5.15
N GLY A 95 -6.44 -12.27 -4.46
CA GLY A 95 -5.11 -12.56 -4.99
C GLY A 95 -3.96 -11.91 -4.22
N ALA A 96 -2.74 -12.34 -4.55
CA ALA A 96 -1.53 -11.70 -4.05
C ALA A 96 -1.27 -10.37 -4.78
N MET A 97 -0.71 -9.42 -4.06
CA MET A 97 -0.19 -8.18 -4.65
C MET A 97 1.08 -8.48 -5.48
N PRO A 98 1.40 -7.64 -6.47
CA PRO A 98 2.64 -7.77 -7.22
C PRO A 98 3.86 -7.65 -6.32
N ALA A 99 4.96 -8.25 -6.75
CA ALA A 99 6.25 -8.03 -6.12
C ALA A 99 6.70 -6.56 -6.28
N LEU A 100 7.58 -6.14 -5.38
CA LEU A 100 8.26 -4.85 -5.45
C LEU A 100 8.98 -4.68 -6.80
N VAL A 101 8.81 -3.52 -7.42
CA VAL A 101 9.56 -3.14 -8.63
C VAL A 101 11.06 -3.15 -8.33
N ALA A 102 11.85 -3.78 -9.21
CA ALA A 102 13.28 -4.01 -8.99
C ALA A 102 14.06 -2.71 -8.67
N GLY A 103 13.71 -1.59 -9.31
CA GLY A 103 14.36 -0.29 -9.07
C GLY A 103 14.09 0.33 -7.69
N SER A 104 13.16 -0.23 -6.92
CA SER A 104 12.82 0.23 -5.57
C SER A 104 13.45 -0.62 -4.47
N VAL A 105 14.10 -1.72 -4.82
CA VAL A 105 14.88 -2.52 -3.88
C VAL A 105 16.06 -1.68 -3.40
N GLY A 106 16.20 -1.55 -2.08
CA GLY A 106 17.22 -0.70 -1.47
C GLY A 106 16.85 0.78 -1.42
N TYR A 107 15.61 1.16 -1.76
CA TYR A 107 15.16 2.55 -1.63
C TYR A 107 15.21 3.01 -0.16
N GLU A 108 16.02 4.04 0.11
CA GLU A 108 16.13 4.68 1.42
C GLU A 108 15.12 5.84 1.49
N PHE A 109 14.23 5.78 2.49
CA PHE A 109 13.26 6.84 2.71
C PHE A 109 13.96 8.08 3.32
N PRO A 110 13.96 9.24 2.64
CA PRO A 110 14.71 10.41 3.08
C PRO A 110 14.08 11.11 4.30
N ASP A 111 12.78 10.90 4.50
CA ASP A 111 11.94 11.47 5.55
C ASP A 111 10.89 10.45 6.01
N ASP A 112 10.19 10.76 7.10
CA ASP A 112 9.03 9.98 7.49
C ASP A 112 7.96 10.06 6.40
N THR A 113 7.66 8.92 5.78
CA THR A 113 6.93 8.87 4.53
C THR A 113 5.65 8.06 4.70
N ASP A 114 4.52 8.65 4.34
CA ASP A 114 3.28 7.91 4.18
C ASP A 114 3.32 7.08 2.89
N ILE A 115 2.99 5.81 3.02
CA ILE A 115 2.82 4.90 1.90
C ILE A 115 1.38 5.03 1.43
N LEU A 116 1.21 5.39 0.17
CA LEU A 116 -0.05 5.74 -0.44
C LEU A 116 -0.49 4.62 -1.38
N LEU A 117 -1.68 4.11 -1.11
CA LEU A 117 -2.42 3.21 -1.98
C LEU A 117 -3.41 4.03 -2.80
N THR A 118 -3.25 4.00 -4.12
CA THR A 118 -4.29 4.44 -5.04
C THR A 118 -5.02 3.22 -5.56
N SER A 119 -6.34 3.22 -5.43
CA SER A 119 -7.19 2.17 -5.95
C SER A 119 -8.29 2.77 -6.81
N THR A 120 -8.63 2.13 -7.91
CA THR A 120 -9.82 2.46 -8.70
C THR A 120 -10.49 1.17 -9.17
N VAL A 121 -11.81 1.14 -9.24
CA VAL A 121 -12.56 -0.01 -9.77
C VAL A 121 -12.93 0.26 -11.23
N ALA A 122 -12.70 -0.73 -12.09
CA ALA A 122 -12.73 -0.54 -13.54
C ALA A 122 -14.13 -0.53 -14.20
N ALA A 123 -15.20 -1.04 -13.57
CA ALA A 123 -16.50 -1.13 -14.27
C ALA A 123 -17.76 -1.32 -13.40
N ALA A 124 -17.68 -2.05 -12.28
CA ALA A 124 -18.78 -2.20 -11.33
C ALA A 124 -18.43 -1.42 -10.06
N GLY A 125 -19.41 -0.82 -9.37
CA GLY A 125 -19.15 -0.21 -8.06
C GLY A 125 -18.46 -1.18 -7.11
N LEU A 126 -17.83 -0.67 -6.05
CA LEU A 126 -17.22 -1.51 -5.03
C LEU A 126 -18.29 -2.49 -4.48
N GLY A 127 -18.07 -3.79 -4.65
CA GLY A 127 -18.91 -4.86 -4.11
C GLY A 127 -18.76 -5.00 -2.58
N PRO A 128 -18.95 -6.18 -1.98
CA PRO A 128 -18.71 -6.38 -0.55
C PRO A 128 -17.32 -5.87 -0.20
N THR A 129 -17.22 -5.13 0.90
CA THR A 129 -16.07 -4.27 1.21
C THR A 129 -14.75 -5.06 1.18
N PRO A 130 -13.95 -4.94 0.10
CA PRO A 130 -12.79 -5.80 -0.11
C PRO A 130 -11.73 -5.40 0.90
N THR A 131 -10.97 -6.39 1.34
CA THR A 131 -9.89 -6.20 2.30
C THR A 131 -8.54 -6.19 1.60
N ILE A 132 -7.66 -5.27 2.00
CA ILE A 132 -6.29 -5.20 1.50
C ILE A 132 -5.34 -5.35 2.68
N ASN A 133 -4.41 -6.31 2.55
CA ASN A 133 -3.27 -6.48 3.44
C ASN A 133 -2.02 -6.09 2.68
N LEU A 134 -1.21 -5.19 3.22
CA LEU A 134 0.05 -4.77 2.63
C LEU A 134 1.11 -4.60 3.73
N LEU A 135 2.27 -5.18 3.48
CA LEU A 135 3.42 -5.21 4.36
C LEU A 135 4.65 -4.79 3.56
N LEU A 136 5.44 -3.87 4.11
CA LEU A 136 6.73 -3.45 3.62
C LEU A 136 7.79 -4.04 4.55
N GLU A 137 8.75 -4.78 4.00
CA GLU A 137 9.84 -5.36 4.77
C GLU A 137 11.18 -4.75 4.35
N GLY A 138 12.04 -4.55 5.33
CA GLY A 138 13.31 -3.89 5.12
C GLY A 138 14.12 -3.80 6.39
N TYR A 139 14.97 -2.78 6.52
CA TYR A 139 15.74 -2.54 7.73
C TYR A 139 15.99 -1.04 7.95
N MET A 140 16.36 -0.67 9.18
CA MET A 140 16.87 0.67 9.47
C MET A 140 18.37 0.72 9.17
N LYS A 141 18.79 1.80 8.52
CA LYS A 141 20.20 2.14 8.36
C LYS A 141 20.86 2.49 9.69
#